data_AF-A0A4R3DP04-F1
#
_entry.id   AF-A0A4R3DP04-F1
#
_cell.length_a   1.000
_cell.length_b   1.000
_cell.length_c   1.000
_cell.angle_alpha   90.00
_cell.angle_beta   90.00
_cell.angle_gamma   90.00
#
_symmetry.space_group_name_H-M   'P 1'
#
loop_
_entity.id
_entity.type
_entity.pdbx_description
1 polymer ?
#
loop_
_entity_poly.entity_id
_entity_poly.type
_entity_poly.pdbx_seq_one_letter_code
_entity_poly.pdbx_strand_id
1 'polypeptide(L)'
;MRRGARLSVVQALYEMEIGGRGVIEAMAEFEAFWIGKEVEDVELPKAEIAFFRDLLSGVVREQRLIDRSVDEVLAAGWPLKRVEAVVRAILRGGAYELAFRKDVPARAVISEYVAVARAFYEGEEIGMVNAVLDKLAREFRSDEFDAPAA
;
A
#
# COMPACT_ATOMS: atom_id res chain seq x y z
N MET A 1 -13.36 -5.72 4.97
CA MET A 1 -12.18 -5.94 5.84
C MET A 1 -10.84 -5.83 5.11
N ARG A 2 -10.72 -5.06 4.00
CA ARG A 2 -9.46 -4.95 3.21
C ARG A 2 -8.30 -4.21 3.91
N ARG A 3 -8.54 -3.60 5.07
CA ARG A 3 -7.53 -2.84 5.81
C ARG A 3 -6.43 -3.74 6.38
N GLY A 4 -6.81 -4.93 6.85
CA GLY A 4 -5.87 -5.90 7.42
C GLY A 4 -4.82 -6.31 6.40
N ALA A 5 -5.23 -6.69 5.19
CA ALA A 5 -4.30 -6.99 4.11
C ALA A 5 -3.38 -5.82 3.77
N ARG A 6 -3.87 -4.57 3.70
CA ARG A 6 -3.02 -3.40 3.40
C ARG A 6 -1.97 -3.17 4.49
N LEU A 7 -2.35 -3.28 5.76
CA LEU A 7 -1.41 -3.17 6.86
C LEU A 7 -0.34 -4.27 6.75
N SER A 8 -0.73 -5.51 6.49
CA SER A 8 0.22 -6.61 6.30
C SER A 8 1.12 -6.43 5.09
N VAL A 9 0.63 -5.88 3.98
CA VAL A 9 1.47 -5.54 2.81
C VAL A 9 2.52 -4.51 3.20
N VAL A 10 2.15 -3.47 3.96
CA VAL A 10 3.09 -2.44 4.42
C VAL A 10 4.17 -3.03 5.32
N GLN A 11 3.79 -3.90 6.26
CA GLN A 11 4.73 -4.62 7.13
C GLN A 11 5.69 -5.49 6.30
N ALA A 12 5.17 -6.30 5.39
CA ALA A 12 5.97 -7.16 4.52
C ALA A 12 6.96 -6.35 3.66
N LEU A 13 6.52 -5.25 3.04
CA LEU A 13 7.40 -4.39 2.24
C LEU A 13 8.51 -3.74 3.08
N TYR A 14 8.18 -3.27 4.29
CA TYR A 14 9.18 -2.73 5.22
C TYR A 14 10.20 -3.80 5.61
N GLU A 15 9.73 -4.99 5.94
CA GLU A 15 10.54 -6.12 6.35
C GLU A 15 11.46 -6.66 5.25
N MET A 16 10.98 -6.68 4.01
CA MET A 16 11.79 -6.99 2.82
C MET A 16 12.90 -5.96 2.63
N GLU A 17 12.60 -4.68 2.86
CA GLU A 17 13.57 -3.61 2.68
C GLU A 17 14.66 -3.60 3.75
N ILE A 18 14.29 -3.75 5.03
CA ILE A 18 15.25 -3.72 6.16
C ILE A 18 15.98 -5.05 6.31
N GLY A 19 15.29 -6.18 6.14
CA GLY A 19 15.84 -7.52 6.33
C GLY A 19 16.47 -8.12 5.07
N GLY A 20 16.32 -7.49 3.90
CA GLY A 20 16.76 -8.05 2.62
C GLY A 20 15.99 -9.32 2.20
N ARG A 21 14.81 -9.55 2.80
CA ARG A 21 13.99 -10.74 2.56
C ARG A 21 13.33 -10.71 1.18
N GLY A 22 13.18 -11.88 0.59
CA GLY A 22 12.53 -12.04 -0.71
C GLY A 22 11.00 -12.03 -0.59
N VAL A 23 10.30 -11.66 -1.67
CA VAL A 23 8.83 -11.64 -1.69
C VAL A 23 8.21 -13.01 -1.38
N ILE A 24 8.85 -14.11 -1.80
CA ILE A 24 8.38 -15.48 -1.56
C ILE A 24 8.39 -15.80 -0.06
N GLU A 25 9.44 -15.38 0.64
CA GLU A 25 9.58 -15.57 2.08
C GLU A 25 8.54 -14.76 2.84
N ALA A 26 8.36 -13.47 2.48
CA ALA A 26 7.33 -12.62 3.08
C ALA A 26 5.90 -13.16 2.87
N MET A 27 5.61 -13.74 1.70
CA MET A 27 4.33 -14.41 1.44
C MET A 27 4.16 -15.65 2.31
N ALA A 28 5.20 -16.47 2.45
CA ALA A 28 5.16 -17.68 3.26
C ALA A 28 4.97 -17.38 4.76
N GLU A 29 5.63 -16.35 5.28
CA GLU A 29 5.45 -15.91 6.67
C GLU A 29 4.04 -15.38 6.93
N PHE A 30 3.49 -14.57 6.02
CA PHE A 30 2.11 -14.12 6.11
C PHE A 30 1.15 -15.31 6.15
N GLU A 31 1.29 -16.25 5.22
CA GLU A 31 0.44 -17.44 5.16
C GLU A 31 0.59 -18.29 6.42
N ALA A 32 1.82 -18.51 6.92
CA ALA A 32 2.06 -19.27 8.14
C ALA A 32 1.45 -18.60 9.38
N PHE A 33 1.57 -17.27 9.50
CA PHE A 33 0.96 -16.51 10.59
C PHE A 33 -0.57 -16.65 10.61
N TRP A 34 -1.21 -16.63 9.44
CA TRP A 34 -2.66 -16.71 9.34
C TRP A 34 -3.19 -18.14 9.38
N ILE A 35 -2.50 -19.13 8.79
CA ILE A 35 -2.80 -20.55 8.96
C ILE A 35 -2.67 -20.95 10.44
N GLY A 36 -1.68 -20.41 11.15
CA GLY A 36 -1.54 -20.61 12.60
C GLY A 36 -2.72 -20.04 13.41
N LYS A 37 -3.43 -19.05 12.88
CA LYS A 37 -4.64 -18.47 13.47
C LYS A 37 -5.95 -19.15 13.06
N GLU A 38 -5.95 -19.99 12.00
CA GLU A 38 -7.09 -20.88 11.70
C GLU A 38 -7.37 -21.87 12.84
N VAL A 39 -6.38 -22.14 13.71
CA VAL A 39 -6.52 -23.00 14.90
C VAL A 39 -7.29 -22.32 16.04
N GLU A 40 -7.44 -20.99 16.02
CA GLU A 40 -8.17 -20.18 17.04
C GLU A 40 -9.52 -19.63 16.51
N ASP A 41 -10.22 -20.39 15.65
CA ASP A 41 -11.59 -20.11 15.16
C ASP A 41 -11.81 -18.81 14.34
N VAL A 42 -10.74 -18.20 13.80
CA VAL A 42 -10.85 -17.04 12.89
C VAL A 42 -10.16 -17.34 11.56
N GLU A 43 -10.89 -17.97 10.62
CA GLU A 43 -10.46 -18.04 9.22
C GLU A 43 -10.53 -16.63 8.59
N LEU A 44 -9.41 -16.16 8.05
CA LEU A 44 -9.44 -15.02 7.14
C LEU A 44 -10.17 -15.43 5.85
N PRO A 45 -11.11 -14.61 5.34
CA PRO A 45 -11.76 -14.93 4.07
C PRO A 45 -10.72 -15.12 2.97
N LYS A 46 -10.85 -16.16 2.14
CA LYS A 46 -9.96 -16.44 0.99
C LYS A 46 -9.71 -15.20 0.10
N ALA A 47 -10.71 -14.33 0.00
CA ALA A 47 -10.62 -13.06 -0.73
C ALA A 47 -9.57 -12.10 -0.15
N GLU A 48 -9.37 -12.07 1.17
CA GLU A 48 -8.39 -11.22 1.84
C GLU A 48 -6.97 -11.73 1.59
N ILE A 49 -6.76 -13.05 1.62
CA ILE A 49 -5.48 -13.68 1.27
C ILE A 49 -5.13 -13.41 -0.19
N ALA A 50 -6.09 -13.59 -1.09
CA ALA A 50 -5.90 -13.28 -2.52
C ALA A 50 -5.57 -11.80 -2.73
N PHE A 51 -6.25 -10.90 -2.01
CA PHE A 51 -6.00 -9.47 -2.07
C PHE A 51 -4.60 -9.09 -1.56
N PHE A 52 -4.16 -9.67 -0.44
CA PHE A 52 -2.79 -9.50 0.06
C PHE A 52 -1.75 -9.95 -0.96
N ARG A 53 -1.89 -11.17 -1.51
CA ARG A 53 -0.94 -11.73 -2.49
C ARG A 53 -0.84 -10.86 -3.74
N ASP A 54 -1.98 -10.38 -4.25
CA ASP A 54 -2.01 -9.47 -5.39
C ASP A 54 -1.28 -8.16 -5.10
N LEU A 55 -1.58 -7.50 -3.97
CA LEU A 55 -0.94 -6.25 -3.60
C LEU A 55 0.58 -6.43 -3.42
N LEU A 56 1.02 -7.41 -2.63
CA LEU A 56 2.45 -7.58 -2.34
C LEU A 56 3.25 -7.94 -3.60
N SER A 57 2.81 -8.95 -4.35
CA SER A 57 3.51 -9.36 -5.58
C SER A 57 3.47 -8.28 -6.66
N GLY A 58 2.37 -7.54 -6.72
CA GLY A 58 2.17 -6.42 -7.63
C GLY A 58 3.10 -5.24 -7.36
N VAL A 59 3.22 -4.82 -6.09
CA VAL A 59 4.15 -3.77 -5.71
C VAL A 59 5.58 -4.14 -6.10
N VAL A 60 6.01 -5.38 -5.81
CA VAL A 60 7.36 -5.85 -6.12
C VAL A 60 7.60 -5.90 -7.64
N ARG A 61 6.63 -6.41 -8.40
CA ARG A 61 6.72 -6.50 -9.86
C ARG A 61 6.81 -5.12 -10.53
N GLU A 62 6.00 -4.18 -10.07
CA GLU A 62 5.86 -2.85 -10.67
C GLU A 62 6.71 -1.77 -9.95
N GLN A 63 7.63 -2.18 -9.07
CA GLN A 63 8.33 -1.28 -8.15
C GLN A 63 9.01 -0.10 -8.86
N ARG A 64 9.59 -0.32 -10.04
CA ARG A 64 10.25 0.75 -10.81
C ARG A 64 9.28 1.83 -11.30
N LEU A 65 8.07 1.44 -11.70
CA LEU A 65 7.02 2.37 -12.10
C LEU A 65 6.55 3.14 -10.87
N ILE A 66 6.21 2.40 -9.81
CA ILE A 66 5.69 2.94 -8.55
C ILE A 66 6.65 3.96 -7.94
N ASP A 67 7.93 3.57 -7.76
CA ASP A 67 8.93 4.43 -7.14
C ASP A 67 9.13 5.72 -7.95
N ARG A 68 9.11 5.61 -9.29
CA ARG A 68 9.22 6.78 -10.18
C ARG A 68 8.03 7.73 -10.02
N SER A 69 6.80 7.21 -10.07
CA SER A 69 5.61 8.05 -9.94
C SER A 69 5.54 8.73 -8.58
N VAL A 70 5.91 8.01 -7.51
CA VAL A 70 6.00 8.61 -6.17
C VAL A 70 7.08 9.70 -6.13
N ASP A 71 8.25 9.46 -6.71
CA ASP A 71 9.35 10.44 -6.81
C ASP A 71 8.93 11.72 -7.56
N GLU A 72 8.15 11.59 -8.64
CA GLU A 72 7.66 12.73 -9.45
C GLU A 72 6.70 13.63 -8.66
N VAL A 73 5.95 13.05 -7.72
CA VAL A 73 4.93 13.74 -6.91
C VAL A 73 5.52 14.36 -5.64
N LEU A 74 6.59 13.79 -5.11
CA LEU A 74 7.31 14.30 -3.95
C LEU A 74 7.95 15.68 -4.24
N ALA A 75 8.12 16.49 -3.20
CA ALA A 75 8.67 17.83 -3.34
C ALA A 75 10.09 17.80 -3.95
N ALA A 76 10.39 18.78 -4.82
CA ALA A 76 11.70 18.92 -5.43
C ALA A 76 12.81 18.93 -4.36
N GLY A 77 13.73 17.96 -4.42
CA GLY A 77 14.82 17.79 -3.45
C GLY A 77 14.56 16.76 -2.34
N TRP A 78 13.36 16.16 -2.29
CA TRP A 78 12.99 15.11 -1.33
C TRP A 78 12.64 13.78 -2.01
N PRO A 79 13.64 13.07 -2.59
CA PRO A 79 13.40 11.80 -3.26
C PRO A 79 12.90 10.73 -2.28
N LEU A 80 12.15 9.77 -2.78
CA LEU A 80 11.57 8.62 -2.09
C LEU A 80 12.60 7.86 -1.25
N LYS A 81 13.85 7.78 -1.70
CA LYS A 81 14.95 7.16 -0.92
C LYS A 81 15.26 7.85 0.42
N ARG A 82 14.86 9.11 0.59
CA ARG A 82 15.00 9.88 1.85
C ARG A 82 13.76 9.80 2.74
N VAL A 83 12.65 9.29 2.21
CA VAL A 83 11.45 9.01 3.00
C VAL A 83 11.76 7.88 3.97
N GLU A 84 11.14 7.88 5.15
CA GLU A 84 11.32 6.79 6.12
C GLU A 84 10.72 5.49 5.56
N ALA A 85 11.27 4.33 5.97
CA ALA A 85 10.98 3.06 5.31
C ALA A 85 9.51 2.64 5.41
N VAL A 86 8.87 2.86 6.56
CA VAL A 86 7.44 2.54 6.72
C VAL A 86 6.58 3.46 5.86
N VAL A 87 6.86 4.77 5.81
CA VAL A 87 6.13 5.69 4.92
C VAL A 87 6.33 5.34 3.45
N ARG A 88 7.56 4.99 3.04
CA ARG A 88 7.84 4.52 1.67
C ARG A 88 7.05 3.25 1.34
N ALA A 89 6.94 2.30 2.26
CA ALA A 89 6.12 1.10 2.08
C ALA A 89 4.63 1.43 1.93
N ILE A 90 4.10 2.37 2.73
CA ILE A 90 2.71 2.86 2.62
C ILE A 90 2.47 3.49 1.24
N LEU A 91 3.37 4.38 0.80
CA LEU A 91 3.26 5.04 -0.50
C LEU A 91 3.32 4.04 -1.65
N ARG A 92 4.22 3.04 -1.58
CA ARG A 92 4.33 1.98 -2.59
C ARG A 92 3.03 1.16 -2.70
N GLY A 93 2.48 0.73 -1.57
CA GLY A 93 1.21 0.00 -1.54
C GLY A 93 0.05 0.82 -2.13
N GLY A 94 -0.10 2.07 -1.67
CA GLY A 94 -1.14 2.97 -2.15
C GLY A 94 -1.02 3.28 -3.65
N ALA A 95 0.19 3.55 -4.12
CA ALA A 95 0.46 3.81 -5.53
C ALA A 95 0.13 2.59 -6.42
N TYR A 96 0.51 1.37 -6.02
CA TYR A 96 0.13 0.16 -6.74
C TYR A 96 -1.37 -0.01 -6.82
N GLU A 97 -2.08 0.09 -5.69
CA GLU A 97 -3.53 -0.08 -5.68
C GLU A 97 -4.23 0.99 -6.53
N LEU A 98 -3.77 2.25 -6.48
CA LEU A 98 -4.27 3.32 -7.35
C LEU A 98 -3.99 3.04 -8.84
N ALA A 99 -2.81 2.54 -9.20
CA ALA A 99 -2.50 2.29 -10.60
C ALA A 99 -3.28 1.08 -11.17
N PHE A 100 -3.38 -0.02 -10.43
CA PHE A 100 -3.77 -1.31 -10.98
C PHE A 100 -5.14 -1.85 -10.49
N ARG A 101 -5.69 -1.35 -9.39
CA ARG A 101 -6.93 -1.88 -8.78
C ARG A 101 -8.14 -0.97 -8.98
N LYS A 102 -8.56 -0.84 -10.25
CA LYS A 102 -9.71 -0.02 -10.67
C LYS A 102 -11.05 -0.51 -10.10
N ASP A 103 -11.10 -1.71 -9.55
CA ASP A 103 -12.25 -2.26 -8.80
C ASP A 103 -12.43 -1.63 -7.40
N VAL A 104 -11.47 -0.83 -6.93
CA VAL A 104 -11.53 -0.13 -5.64
C VAL A 104 -11.52 1.37 -5.88
N PRO A 105 -12.55 2.15 -5.49
CA PRO A 105 -12.57 3.60 -5.73
C PRO A 105 -11.35 4.32 -5.17
N ALA A 106 -10.79 5.28 -5.92
CA ALA A 106 -9.54 5.98 -5.58
C ALA A 106 -9.58 6.60 -4.18
N ARG A 107 -10.68 7.27 -3.84
CA ARG A 107 -10.90 7.90 -2.53
C ARG A 107 -10.91 6.88 -1.39
N ALA A 108 -11.44 5.68 -1.64
CA ALA A 108 -11.42 4.60 -0.67
C ALA A 108 -9.99 4.05 -0.47
N VAL A 109 -9.20 3.92 -1.55
CA VAL A 109 -7.78 3.54 -1.47
C VAL A 109 -7.01 4.55 -0.61
N ILE A 110 -7.12 5.85 -0.91
CA ILE A 110 -6.45 6.91 -0.14
C ILE A 110 -6.84 6.85 1.34
N SER A 111 -8.15 6.79 1.64
CA SER A 111 -8.65 6.75 3.02
C SER A 111 -8.11 5.55 3.80
N GLU A 112 -8.03 4.38 3.16
CA GLU A 112 -7.53 3.17 3.79
C GLU A 112 -6.03 3.23 4.05
N TYR A 113 -5.21 3.76 3.13
CA TYR A 113 -3.77 3.94 3.37
C TYR A 113 -3.46 5.06 4.36
N VAL A 114 -4.29 6.11 4.45
CA VAL A 114 -4.22 7.09 5.53
C VAL A 114 -4.54 6.45 6.88
N ALA A 115 -5.53 5.55 6.93
CA ALA A 115 -5.82 4.80 8.15
C ALA A 115 -4.69 3.85 8.54
N VAL A 116 -4.01 3.24 7.56
CA VAL A 116 -2.78 2.46 7.80
C VAL A 116 -1.66 3.35 8.34
N ALA A 117 -1.44 4.54 7.78
CA ALA A 117 -0.45 5.49 8.29
C ALA A 117 -0.74 5.88 9.75
N ARG A 118 -2.00 6.10 10.12
CA ARG A 118 -2.42 6.38 11.50
C ARG A 118 -2.14 5.23 12.49
N ALA A 119 -1.90 4.01 12.01
CA ALA A 119 -1.50 2.90 12.88
C ALA A 119 -0.02 2.98 13.28
N PHE A 120 0.80 3.75 12.56
CA PHE A 120 2.23 3.91 12.79
C PHE A 120 2.63 5.31 13.26
N TYR A 121 1.83 6.32 12.96
CA TYR A 121 2.17 7.73 13.16
C TYR A 121 1.04 8.53 13.79
N GLU A 122 1.41 9.63 14.46
CA GLU A 122 0.51 10.68 14.95
C GLU A 122 0.85 12.06 14.36
N GLY A 123 1.89 12.15 13.50
CA GLY A 123 2.51 13.39 13.03
C GLY A 123 2.23 13.77 11.57
N GLU A 124 3.15 14.53 10.99
CA GLU A 124 3.06 15.12 9.64
C GLU A 124 3.07 14.05 8.52
N GLU A 125 3.56 12.84 8.81
CA GLU A 125 3.63 11.71 7.89
C GLU A 125 2.25 11.32 7.36
N ILE A 126 1.21 11.41 8.19
CA ILE A 126 -0.18 11.13 7.79
C ILE A 126 -0.63 12.11 6.70
N GLY A 127 -0.31 13.40 6.89
CA GLY A 127 -0.61 14.45 5.93
C GLY A 127 0.16 14.27 4.62
N MET A 128 1.44 13.89 4.71
CA MET A 128 2.28 13.58 3.55
C MET A 128 1.73 12.40 2.75
N VAL A 129 1.37 11.29 3.40
CA VAL A 129 0.76 10.13 2.74
C VAL A 129 -0.51 10.55 2.00
N ASN A 130 -1.40 11.28 2.66
CA ASN A 130 -2.64 11.75 2.04
C ASN A 130 -2.36 12.63 0.80
N ALA A 131 -1.45 13.60 0.93
CA ALA A 131 -1.15 14.55 -0.14
C ALA A 131 -0.51 13.87 -1.37
N VAL A 132 0.43 12.94 -1.15
CA VAL A 132 1.09 12.20 -2.24
C VAL A 132 0.08 11.27 -2.94
N LEU A 133 -0.71 10.52 -2.18
CA LEU A 133 -1.68 9.60 -2.77
C LEU A 133 -2.83 10.33 -3.49
N ASP A 134 -3.27 11.51 -3.03
CA ASP A 134 -4.27 12.32 -3.76
C ASP A 134 -3.74 12.77 -5.13
N LYS A 135 -2.49 13.24 -5.20
CA LYS A 135 -1.85 13.63 -6.46
C LYS A 135 -1.71 12.45 -7.42
N LEU A 136 -1.21 11.32 -6.94
CA LEU A 136 -1.10 10.09 -7.74
C LEU A 136 -2.47 9.59 -8.21
N ALA A 137 -3.51 9.72 -7.37
CA ALA A 137 -4.85 9.31 -7.76
C ALA A 137 -5.39 10.16 -8.92
N ARG A 138 -5.11 11.47 -8.93
CA ARG A 138 -5.49 12.36 -10.05
C ARG A 138 -4.72 12.06 -11.32
N GLU A 139 -3.47 11.63 -11.21
CA GLU A 139 -2.66 11.21 -12.37
C GLU A 139 -3.11 9.86 -12.94
N PHE A 140 -3.36 8.87 -12.08
CA PHE A 140 -3.70 7.52 -12.51
C PHE A 140 -5.19 7.30 -12.82
N ARG A 141 -6.06 8.16 -12.27
CA ARG A 141 -7.53 7.98 -12.26
C ARG A 141 -8.28 9.30 -12.43
N SER A 142 -7.80 10.18 -13.30
CA SER A 142 -8.42 11.50 -13.56
C SER A 142 -9.93 11.41 -13.80
N ASP A 143 -10.39 10.35 -14.46
CA ASP A 143 -11.79 10.03 -14.69
C ASP A 143 -12.65 9.91 -13.41
N GLU A 144 -12.08 9.46 -12.29
CA GLU A 144 -12.79 9.40 -11.00
C GLU A 144 -12.91 10.76 -10.29
N PHE A 145 -12.17 11.78 -10.74
CA PHE A 145 -12.14 13.11 -10.12
C PHE A 145 -12.75 14.22 -11.00
N ASP A 146 -12.81 14.00 -12.31
CA ASP A 146 -13.31 14.97 -13.29
C ASP A 146 -14.82 14.80 -13.59
N ALA A 147 -15.47 13.77 -13.07
CA ALA A 147 -16.91 13.60 -13.22
C ALA A 147 -17.67 14.67 -12.42
N PRO A 148 -18.63 15.41 -13.04
CA PRO A 148 -19.51 16.30 -12.30
C PRO A 148 -20.31 15.46 -11.29
N ALA A 149 -20.48 15.96 -10.07
CA ALA A 149 -21.38 15.36 -9.10
C ALA A 149 -22.76 15.20 -9.75
N ALA A 150 -23.16 13.95 -10.00
CA ALA A 150 -24.49 13.61 -10.49
C ALA A 150 -25.54 13.89 -9.40
#